data_AF-A0A6I8M885-F1
#
_entry.id   AF-A0A6I8M885-F1
#
_cell.length_a   1.000
_cell.length_b   1.000
_cell.length_c   1.000
_cell.angle_alpha   90.00
_cell.angle_beta   90.00
_cell.angle_gamma   90.00
#
_symmetry.space_group_name_H-M   'P 1'
#
loop_
_entity.id
_entity.type
_entity.pdbx_description
1 polymer ?
#
loop_
_entity_poly.entity_id
_entity_poly.type
_entity_poly.pdbx_seq_one_letter_code
_entity_poly.pdbx_strand_id
1 'polypeptide(L)' 'MSAPDRSSLEQHLAETEYPCGREELLRRAAAAGGGDSVLGSLGGLPGGDRYADFDSVWEAVSAKHVGGAP' A
#
# COMPACT_ATOMS: atom_id res chain seq x y z
N MET A 1 -15.44 -6.68 0.62
CA MET A 1 -13.99 -6.41 0.64
C MET A 1 -13.58 -6.34 2.11
N SER A 2 -12.63 -7.16 2.53
CA SER A 2 -12.07 -7.02 3.89
C SER A 2 -11.38 -5.66 4.01
N ALA A 3 -11.46 -5.04 5.19
CA ALA A 3 -10.73 -3.81 5.46
C ALA A 3 -9.22 -4.03 5.28
N PRO A 4 -8.48 -3.03 4.75
CA PRO A 4 -7.02 -3.10 4.74
C PRO A 4 -6.51 -3.19 6.18
N ASP A 5 -5.53 -4.07 6.41
CA ASP A 5 -4.90 -4.26 7.72
C ASP A 5 -3.58 -3.49 7.77
N ARG A 6 -3.49 -2.48 8.66
CA ARG A 6 -2.32 -1.59 8.77
C ARG A 6 -1.07 -2.37 9.14
N SER A 7 -1.17 -3.25 10.13
CA SER A 7 -0.04 -4.01 10.66
C SER A 7 0.53 -4.99 9.65
N SER A 8 -0.32 -5.61 8.83
CA SER A 8 0.12 -6.42 7.69
C SER A 8 0.84 -5.55 6.66
N LEU A 9 0.25 -4.41 6.25
CA LEU A 9 0.86 -3.54 5.25
C LEU A 9 2.23 -3.03 5.73
N GLU A 10 2.36 -2.63 6.99
CA GLU A 10 3.59 -2.15 7.60
C GLU A 10 4.68 -3.22 7.60
N GLN A 11 4.34 -4.46 7.98
CA GLN A 11 5.29 -5.57 7.97
C GLN A 11 5.83 -5.87 6.56
N HIS A 12 4.98 -5.85 5.53
CA HIS A 12 5.41 -6.13 4.16
C HIS A 12 6.17 -4.97 3.51
N LEU A 13 6.05 -3.76 4.07
CA LEU A 13 6.74 -2.56 3.59
C LEU A 13 7.88 -2.10 4.50
N ALA A 14 8.21 -2.85 5.56
CA ALA A 14 9.19 -2.45 6.58
C ALA A 14 10.57 -2.10 5.97
N GLU A 15 10.99 -2.84 4.94
CA GLU A 15 12.27 -2.66 4.25
C GLU A 15 12.18 -1.68 3.06
N THR A 16 11.07 -0.94 2.93
CA THR A 16 10.86 0.02 1.84
C THR A 16 11.60 1.31 2.15
N GLU A 17 12.42 1.74 1.19
CA GLU A 17 13.07 3.06 1.26
C GLU A 17 12.13 4.12 0.68
N TYR A 18 11.82 5.12 1.49
CA TYR A 18 11.01 6.27 1.07
C TYR A 18 11.90 7.48 0.78
N PRO A 19 11.49 8.40 -0.12
CA PRO A 19 10.24 8.41 -0.87
C PRO A 19 10.23 7.43 -2.05
N CYS A 20 9.10 6.73 -2.26
CA CYS A 20 8.97 5.74 -3.34
C CYS A 20 7.61 5.82 -4.06
N GLY A 21 7.54 5.24 -5.25
CA GLY A 21 6.30 5.15 -6.03
C GLY A 21 5.59 3.81 -5.83
N ARG A 22 4.36 3.71 -6.35
CA ARG A 22 3.55 2.47 -6.29
C ARG A 22 4.29 1.21 -6.75
N GLU A 23 5.08 1.31 -7.82
CA GLU A 23 5.81 0.15 -8.35
C GLU A 23 6.83 -0.43 -7.37
N GLU A 24 7.51 0.42 -6.60
CA GLU A 24 8.43 -0.03 -5.56
C GLU A 24 7.66 -0.65 -4.40
N LEU A 25 6.54 -0.06 -3.99
CA LEU A 25 5.66 -0.65 -2.96
C LEU A 25 5.19 -2.05 -3.35
N LEU A 26 4.76 -2.23 -4.61
CA LEU A 26 4.35 -3.53 -5.14
C LEU A 26 5.51 -4.52 -5.17
N ARG A 27 6.69 -4.08 -5.61
CA ARG A 27 7.90 -4.92 -5.64
C ARG A 27 8.29 -5.38 -4.24
N ARG A 28 8.30 -4.46 -3.27
CA ARG A 28 8.67 -4.74 -1.86
C ARG A 28 7.65 -5.63 -1.19
N ALA A 29 6.37 -5.33 -1.34
CA ALA A 29 5.31 -6.19 -0.82
C ALA A 29 5.38 -7.61 -1.41
N ALA A 30 5.61 -7.75 -2.72
CA ALA A 30 5.78 -9.07 -3.34
C ALA A 30 7.03 -9.80 -2.84
N ALA A 31 8.16 -9.09 -2.69
CA ALA A 31 9.39 -9.66 -2.15
C ALA A 31 9.25 -10.11 -0.68
N ALA A 32 8.42 -9.42 0.11
CA ALA A 32 8.08 -9.79 1.48
C ALA A 32 7.02 -10.90 1.57
N GLY A 33 6.53 -11.44 0.44
CA GLY A 33 5.50 -12.49 0.43
C GLY A 33 4.06 -11.98 0.58
N GLY A 34 3.83 -10.70 0.32
CA GLY A 34 2.50 -10.08 0.35
C GLY A 34 1.58 -10.73 -0.69
N GLY A 35 0.46 -11.27 -0.23
CA GLY A 35 -0.55 -11.88 -1.08
C GLY A 35 -1.48 -10.86 -1.76
N ASP A 36 -2.49 -11.37 -2.47
CA ASP A 36 -3.50 -10.58 -3.20
C ASP A 36 -4.13 -9.45 -2.37
N SER A 37 -4.31 -9.62 -1.06
CA SER A 37 -4.84 -8.57 -0.20
C SER A 37 -3.92 -7.34 -0.15
N VAL A 38 -2.62 -7.56 0.11
CA VAL A 38 -1.62 -6.48 0.21
C VAL A 38 -1.33 -5.88 -1.16
N LEU A 39 -1.08 -6.74 -2.16
CA LEU A 39 -0.80 -6.32 -3.52
C LEU A 39 -2.01 -5.64 -4.18
N GLY A 40 -3.23 -6.09 -3.87
CA GLY A 40 -4.47 -5.47 -4.35
C GLY A 40 -4.70 -4.08 -3.76
N SER A 41 -4.44 -3.90 -2.46
CA SER A 41 -4.49 -2.58 -1.82
C SER A 41 -3.50 -1.60 -2.45
N LEU A 42 -2.25 -2.02 -2.67
CA LEU A 42 -1.20 -1.20 -3.28
C LEU A 42 -1.41 -0.98 -4.78
N GLY A 43 -1.87 -2.00 -5.51
CA GLY A 43 -2.08 -1.95 -6.96
C GLY A 43 -3.15 -0.95 -7.37
N GLY A 44 -4.11 -0.68 -6.49
CA GLY A 44 -5.13 0.33 -6.70
C GLY A 44 -4.68 1.77 -6.46
N LEU A 45 -3.44 2.02 -6.02
CA LEU A 45 -2.93 3.36 -5.74
C LEU A 45 -2.62 4.15 -7.04
N PRO A 46 -2.70 5.50 -7.02
CA PRO A 46 -2.27 6.31 -8.16
C PRO A 46 -0.80 6.07 -8.48
N GLY A 47 -0.48 5.92 -9.77
CA GLY A 47 0.89 5.61 -10.22
C GLY A 47 1.84 6.81 -10.30
N GLY A 48 1.29 8.03 -10.21
CA GLY A 48 2.06 9.27 -10.36
C GLY A 48 2.59 9.85 -9.05
N ASP A 49 2.04 9.45 -7.90
CA ASP A 49 2.41 9.99 -6.60
C ASP A 49 3.61 9.26 -6.00
N ARG A 50 4.54 10.03 -5.43
CA ARG A 50 5.60 9.53 -4.58
C ARG A 50 5.13 9.61 -3.13
N TYR A 51 5.13 8.48 -2.45
CA TYR A 51 4.82 8.39 -1.03
C TYR A 51 6.06 8.76 -0.22
N ALA A 52 5.92 9.74 0.68
CA ALA A 52 7.02 10.25 1.49
C ALA A 52 7.45 9.30 2.62
N ASP A 53 6.52 8.47 3.07
CA ASP A 53 6.64 7.56 4.21
C ASP A 53 5.47 6.57 4.22
N PHE A 54 5.49 5.63 5.16
CA PHE A 54 4.44 4.63 5.32
C PHE A 54 3.06 5.22 5.66
N ASP A 55 3.02 6.33 6.42
CA ASP A 55 1.74 6.95 6.79
C ASP A 55 1.03 7.51 5.55
N SER A 56 1.79 8.12 4.63
CA SER A 56 1.30 8.54 3.31
C SER A 56 0.72 7.37 2.48
N VAL A 57 1.32 6.18 2.57
CA VAL A 57 0.81 4.97 1.90
C VAL A 57 -0.49 4.51 2.57
N TRP A 58 -0.50 4.44 3.90
CA TRP A 58 -1.66 4.03 4.69
C TRP A 58 -2.86 4.94 4.41
N GLU A 59 -2.68 6.26 4.47
CA GLU A 59 -3.74 7.23 4.18
C GLU A 59 -4.33 7.02 2.77
N ALA A 60 -3.49 6.78 1.76
CA ALA A 60 -3.97 6.53 0.41
C ALA A 60 -4.73 5.19 0.29
N VAL A 61 -4.26 4.12 0.93
CA VAL A 61 -4.96 2.82 0.98
C VAL A 61 -6.30 2.94 1.73
N SER A 62 -6.31 3.62 2.89
CA SER A 62 -7.49 3.84 3.71
C SER A 62 -8.52 4.74 3.03
N ALA A 63 -8.09 5.84 2.39
CA ALA A 63 -8.96 6.73 1.64
C ALA A 63 -9.69 6.01 0.50
N LYS A 64 -9.04 5.06 -0.17
CA LYS A 64 -9.68 4.23 -1.20
C LYS A 64 -10.68 3.23 -0.64
N HIS A 65 -10.49 2.77 0.58
CA HIS A 65 -11.46 1.89 1.25
C HIS A 65 -12.69 2.68 1.73
N VAL A 66 -12.50 3.87 2.29
CA VAL A 66 -13.58 4.74 2.79
C VAL A 66 -14.33 5.44 1.66
N GLY A 67 -13.64 5.83 0.57
CA GLY A 67 -14.23 6.47 -0.61
C GLY A 67 -15.06 5.53 -1.50
N GLY A 68 -15.21 4.26 -1.13
CA GLY A 68 -16.08 3.30 -1.78
C GLY A 68 -17.50 3.29 -1.21
N ALA A 69 -18.25 4.40 -1.33
CA ALA A 69 -19.72 4.39 -1.24
C ALA A 69 -20.34 5.71 -1.76
N PRO A 70 -21.50 5.70 -2.44
CA PRO A 70 -22.13 4.67 -3.28
C PRO A 70 -21.95 4.91 -4.79
#